data_AF-D8GLD0-F1
#
_entry.id   AF-D8GLD0-F1
#
_cell.length_a   1.000
_cell.length_b   1.000
_cell.length_c   1.000
_cell.angle_alpha   90.00
_cell.angle_beta   90.00
_cell.angle_gamma   90.00
#
_symmetry.space_group_name_H-M   'P 1'
#
loop_
_entity.id
_entity.type
_entity.pdbx_description
1 polymer ?
#
loop_
_entity_poly.entity_id
_entity_poly.type
_entity_poly.pdbx_seq_one_letter_code
_entity_poly.pdbx_strand_id
1 'polypeptide(L)'
;MFGFKFIKFQPSEYVLKYRNGKIVREGAGISFYYYVPTTSIVLVPIGSVDSPFIFEEVTSDFQTVTVQGQVTFRIVDQKKIAGVLNYTFDMKKGKGYVSDDPQKLPQRVINIVRVLTKKTIENLELKEAIKSSEVLASEILSNIKKSEEIELLGIEILGLSILNIVPNKETARALEAQTREQILKKADEAIYERRNASIEQERRVKENEYNTEIAVENKKKQVRETQLEAERTFQQKQNELKQEKMNFETALEEKKRSLVDISVKNSKVRADAKAYELSAVMKSLEGIDSNVIQSLASIGMQPNKLAALALQELAENAGKIGQLNISPDLFQEILKGRN
;
A
#
# COMPACT_ATOMS: atom_id res chain seq x y z
N MET A 1 -6.13 -47.82 -89.55
CA MET A 1 -5.63 -46.55 -90.13
C MET A 1 -4.24 -46.23 -89.59
N PHE A 2 -3.21 -46.41 -90.44
CA PHE A 2 -1.79 -45.98 -90.40
C PHE A 2 -0.95 -45.86 -89.11
N GLY A 3 -1.47 -46.11 -87.91
CA GLY A 3 -0.67 -46.15 -86.66
C GLY A 3 -0.07 -44.81 -86.22
N PHE A 4 -0.26 -43.72 -86.97
CA PHE A 4 0.15 -42.37 -86.59
C PHE A 4 -0.94 -41.69 -85.76
N LYS A 5 -0.53 -41.10 -84.64
CA LYS A 5 -1.40 -40.31 -83.77
C LYS A 5 -0.72 -38.99 -83.42
N PHE A 6 -1.53 -37.98 -83.15
CA PHE A 6 -1.09 -36.70 -82.59
C PHE A 6 -1.44 -36.66 -81.11
N ILE A 7 -0.53 -36.14 -80.28
CA ILE A 7 -0.78 -35.90 -78.87
C ILE A 7 -0.15 -34.56 -78.47
N LYS A 8 -0.82 -33.89 -77.52
CA LYS A 8 -0.39 -32.66 -76.89
C LYS A 8 -0.38 -32.88 -75.38
N PHE A 9 0.72 -32.51 -74.74
CA PHE A 9 0.90 -32.60 -73.30
C PHE A 9 0.79 -31.23 -72.64
N GLN A 10 0.50 -31.22 -71.34
CA GLN A 10 0.37 -29.99 -70.58
C GLN A 10 1.74 -29.42 -70.19
N PRO A 11 1.88 -28.11 -69.96
CA PRO A 11 3.13 -27.51 -69.48
C PRO A 11 3.60 -28.06 -68.12
N SER A 12 2.70 -28.62 -67.33
CA SER A 12 2.99 -29.30 -66.05
C SER A 12 3.53 -30.71 -66.21
N GLU A 13 3.66 -31.21 -67.45
CA GLU A 13 4.08 -32.57 -67.76
C GLU A 13 5.37 -32.54 -68.60
N TYR A 14 6.40 -33.22 -68.11
CA TYR A 14 7.63 -33.46 -68.84
C TYR A 14 7.51 -34.77 -69.62
N VAL A 15 7.85 -34.73 -70.90
CA VAL A 15 7.66 -35.86 -71.79
C VAL A 15 9.00 -36.36 -72.28
N LEU A 16 9.24 -37.67 -72.21
CA LEU A 16 10.36 -38.35 -72.87
C LEU A 16 9.80 -39.27 -73.96
N LYS A 17 10.12 -38.96 -75.22
CA LYS A 17 9.75 -39.77 -76.38
C LYS A 17 10.88 -40.73 -76.72
N TYR A 18 10.64 -42.02 -76.54
CA TYR A 18 11.55 -43.09 -76.91
C TYR A 18 11.19 -43.70 -78.26
N ARG A 19 12.22 -43.98 -79.06
CA ARG A 19 12.13 -44.79 -80.27
C ARG A 19 13.38 -45.64 -80.38
N ASN A 20 13.22 -46.95 -80.61
CA ASN A 20 14.34 -47.90 -80.70
C ASN A 20 15.32 -47.78 -79.52
N GLY A 21 14.80 -47.61 -78.29
CA GLY A 21 15.59 -47.52 -77.07
C GLY A 21 16.32 -46.19 -76.83
N LYS A 22 16.20 -45.19 -77.72
CA LYS A 22 16.82 -43.86 -77.57
C LYS A 22 15.76 -42.78 -77.36
N ILE A 23 16.10 -41.76 -76.57
CA ILE A 23 15.30 -40.54 -76.42
C ILE A 23 15.47 -39.72 -77.70
N VAL A 24 14.38 -39.49 -78.43
CA VAL A 24 14.38 -38.73 -79.69
C VAL A 24 13.86 -37.32 -79.50
N ARG A 25 13.01 -37.10 -78.48
CA ARG A 25 12.47 -35.78 -78.15
C ARG A 25 12.10 -35.71 -76.67
N GLU A 26 12.38 -34.58 -76.05
CA GLU A 26 12.02 -34.31 -74.66
C GLU A 26 11.64 -32.85 -74.42
N GLY A 27 10.88 -32.59 -73.36
CA GLY A 27 10.52 -31.24 -72.94
C GLY A 27 9.16 -31.17 -72.23
N ALA A 28 8.91 -30.01 -71.61
CA ALA A 28 7.64 -29.70 -70.94
C ALA A 28 6.60 -29.18 -71.95
N GLY A 29 5.35 -29.64 -71.85
CA GLY A 29 4.23 -29.11 -72.67
C GLY A 29 4.39 -29.29 -74.18
N ILE A 30 5.21 -30.25 -74.61
CA ILE A 30 5.46 -30.48 -76.03
C ILE A 30 4.28 -31.19 -76.71
N SER A 31 4.14 -30.96 -78.01
CA SER A 31 3.22 -31.70 -78.87
C SER A 31 3.99 -32.33 -80.03
N PHE A 32 3.54 -33.51 -80.46
CA PHE A 32 4.16 -34.21 -81.59
C PHE A 32 3.25 -35.29 -82.17
N TYR A 33 3.55 -35.63 -83.43
CA TYR A 33 3.09 -36.86 -84.05
C TYR A 33 3.99 -38.04 -83.64
N TYR A 34 3.39 -39.21 -83.46
CA TYR A 34 4.10 -40.44 -83.14
C TYR A 34 3.47 -41.66 -83.81
N TYR A 35 4.31 -42.67 -84.04
CA TYR A 35 3.91 -43.96 -84.61
C TYR A 35 3.77 -44.97 -83.47
N VAL A 36 2.53 -45.38 -83.18
CA VAL A 36 2.15 -46.18 -81.99
C VAL A 36 2.99 -47.47 -81.85
N PRO A 37 3.25 -48.27 -82.90
CA PRO A 37 3.95 -49.56 -82.74
C PRO A 37 5.42 -49.48 -82.29
N THR A 38 6.12 -48.37 -82.54
CA THR A 38 7.57 -48.25 -82.27
C THR A 38 7.94 -47.12 -81.31
N THR A 39 6.95 -46.43 -80.77
CA THR A 39 7.17 -45.28 -79.88
C THR A 39 6.72 -45.64 -78.48
N SER A 40 7.56 -45.35 -77.50
CA SER A 40 7.16 -45.31 -76.08
C SER A 40 7.22 -43.86 -75.60
N ILE A 41 6.26 -43.47 -74.78
CA ILE A 41 6.19 -42.12 -74.21
C ILE A 41 6.20 -42.29 -72.70
N VAL A 42 7.11 -41.59 -72.05
CA VAL A 42 7.18 -41.49 -70.59
C VAL A 42 6.72 -40.09 -70.21
N LEU A 43 5.83 -40.01 -69.23
CA LEU A 43 5.22 -38.77 -68.78
C LEU A 43 5.56 -38.56 -67.31
N VAL A 44 6.26 -37.49 -66.97
CA VAL A 44 6.69 -37.21 -65.60
C VAL A 44 6.10 -35.86 -65.17
N PRO A 45 5.33 -35.80 -64.06
CA PRO A 45 4.79 -34.53 -63.58
C PRO A 45 5.90 -33.61 -63.06
N ILE A 46 5.83 -32.33 -63.39
CA ILE A 46 6.78 -31.29 -62.95
C ILE A 46 6.23 -30.54 -61.72
N GLY A 47 4.91 -30.58 -61.51
CA GLY A 47 4.26 -29.93 -60.39
C GLY A 47 4.72 -30.46 -59.04
N SER A 48 4.59 -29.62 -58.01
CA SER A 48 4.75 -30.05 -56.62
C SER A 48 3.57 -30.94 -56.21
N VAL A 49 3.88 -31.93 -55.38
CA VAL A 49 2.90 -32.84 -54.79
C VAL A 49 2.94 -32.68 -53.28
N ASP A 50 1.78 -32.39 -52.70
CA ASP A 50 1.57 -32.38 -51.26
C ASP A 50 1.10 -33.77 -50.82
N SER A 51 1.88 -34.42 -49.98
CA SER A 51 1.61 -35.76 -49.48
C SER A 51 1.34 -35.71 -47.97
N PRO A 52 0.06 -35.76 -47.55
CA PRO A 52 -0.28 -35.80 -46.13
C PRO A 52 0.11 -37.15 -45.54
N PHE A 53 0.49 -37.15 -44.27
CA PHE A 53 0.83 -38.35 -43.52
C PHE A 53 0.30 -38.29 -42.09
N ILE A 54 0.00 -39.49 -41.57
CA ILE A 54 -0.37 -39.71 -40.17
C ILE A 54 0.41 -40.95 -39.72
N PHE A 55 1.22 -40.79 -38.67
CA PHE A 55 2.01 -41.86 -38.08
C PHE A 55 1.65 -42.04 -36.62
N GLU A 56 1.62 -43.28 -36.16
CA GLU A 56 1.56 -43.61 -34.75
C GLU A 56 2.96 -44.06 -34.33
N GLU A 57 3.56 -43.32 -33.41
CA GLU A 57 4.89 -43.58 -32.88
C GLU A 57 4.84 -43.67 -31.35
N VAL A 58 5.91 -44.19 -30.77
CA VAL A 58 6.04 -44.37 -29.31
C VAL A 58 7.18 -43.50 -28.80
N THR A 59 6.91 -42.74 -27.74
CA THR A 59 7.88 -41.87 -27.07
C THR A 59 8.80 -42.66 -26.15
N SER A 60 9.84 -42.01 -25.60
CA SER A 60 10.79 -42.64 -24.69
C SER A 60 10.13 -43.16 -23.39
N ASP A 61 9.03 -42.55 -22.96
CA ASP A 61 8.20 -42.94 -21.81
C ASP A 61 7.07 -43.92 -22.18
N PHE A 62 7.20 -44.61 -23.32
CA PHE A 62 6.27 -45.65 -23.80
C PHE A 62 4.83 -45.15 -24.00
N GLN A 63 4.66 -43.88 -24.35
CA GLN A 63 3.36 -43.30 -24.68
C GLN A 63 3.17 -43.28 -26.20
N THR A 64 1.97 -43.66 -26.64
CA THR A 64 1.62 -43.59 -28.06
C THR A 64 1.22 -42.17 -28.45
N VAL A 65 1.86 -41.66 -29.50
CA VAL A 65 1.60 -40.34 -30.08
C VAL A 65 1.29 -40.46 -31.56
N THR A 66 0.29 -39.72 -32.00
CA THR A 66 -0.08 -39.59 -33.40
C THR A 66 0.51 -38.31 -33.96
N VAL A 67 1.43 -38.45 -34.92
CA VAL A 67 2.05 -37.34 -35.64
C VAL A 67 1.33 -37.14 -36.95
N GLN A 68 0.78 -35.94 -37.15
CA GLN A 68 0.08 -35.55 -38.37
C GLN A 68 0.86 -34.46 -39.07
N GLY A 69 1.07 -34.61 -40.37
CA GLY A 69 1.82 -33.64 -41.14
C GLY A 69 1.65 -33.80 -42.64
N GLN A 70 2.43 -33.04 -43.38
CA GLN A 70 2.50 -33.10 -44.83
C GLN A 70 3.93 -32.87 -45.31
N VAL A 71 4.30 -33.56 -46.38
CA VAL A 71 5.55 -33.35 -47.10
C VAL A 71 5.24 -32.88 -48.51
N THR A 72 5.88 -31.80 -48.92
CA THR A 72 5.76 -31.22 -50.25
C THR A 72 7.05 -31.47 -51.01
N PHE A 73 6.95 -32.12 -52.16
CA PHE A 73 8.11 -32.43 -53.00
C PHE A 73 7.80 -32.25 -54.49
N ARG A 74 8.84 -32.15 -55.31
CA ARG A 74 8.72 -32.11 -56.77
C ARG A 74 9.81 -32.94 -57.43
N ILE A 75 9.55 -33.40 -58.66
CA ILE A 75 10.53 -34.13 -59.44
C ILE A 75 11.38 -33.12 -60.23
N VAL A 76 12.69 -33.10 -59.99
CA VAL A 76 13.63 -32.21 -60.67
C VAL A 76 14.36 -32.92 -61.79
N ASP A 77 14.76 -34.17 -61.60
CA ASP A 77 15.44 -34.98 -62.61
C ASP A 77 14.48 -36.05 -63.19
N GLN A 78 13.84 -35.70 -64.30
CA GLN A 78 12.83 -36.55 -64.93
C GLN A 78 13.44 -37.78 -65.60
N LYS A 79 14.74 -37.77 -65.93
CA LYS A 79 15.43 -38.90 -66.54
C LYS A 79 15.77 -39.95 -65.49
N LYS A 80 16.29 -39.52 -64.33
CA LYS A 80 16.58 -40.43 -63.21
C LYS A 80 15.32 -41.14 -62.74
N ILE A 81 14.25 -40.41 -62.44
CA ILE A 81 13.03 -41.04 -61.92
C ILE A 81 12.41 -42.01 -62.92
N ALA A 82 12.46 -41.70 -64.22
CA ALA A 82 11.97 -42.57 -65.29
C ALA A 82 12.79 -43.86 -65.46
N GLY A 83 14.05 -43.85 -65.03
CA GLY A 83 14.89 -45.05 -64.97
C GLY A 83 14.58 -45.95 -63.79
N VAL A 84 14.05 -45.39 -62.69
CA VAL A 84 13.74 -46.12 -61.45
C VAL A 84 12.29 -46.59 -61.40
N LEU A 85 11.35 -45.77 -61.85
CA LEU A 85 9.91 -46.03 -61.82
C LEU A 85 9.30 -45.97 -63.21
N ASN A 86 8.32 -46.85 -63.47
CA ASN A 86 7.69 -46.93 -64.77
C ASN A 86 6.62 -45.84 -64.97
N TYR A 87 7.05 -44.69 -65.49
CA TYR A 87 6.20 -43.57 -65.90
C TYR A 87 5.66 -43.69 -67.35
N THR A 88 5.63 -44.90 -67.92
CA THR A 88 5.17 -45.09 -69.30
C THR A 88 3.69 -44.76 -69.43
N PHE A 89 3.36 -43.88 -70.38
CA PHE A 89 2.00 -43.46 -70.69
C PHE A 89 1.24 -44.57 -71.42
N ASP A 90 0.01 -44.87 -70.98
CA ASP A 90 -0.83 -45.87 -71.64
C ASP A 90 -1.45 -45.28 -72.92
N MET A 91 -0.80 -45.56 -74.06
CA MET A 91 -1.26 -45.12 -75.38
C MET A 91 -2.49 -45.86 -75.91
N LYS A 92 -2.86 -47.01 -75.31
CA LYS A 92 -4.04 -47.78 -75.71
C LYS A 92 -5.29 -47.14 -75.11
N LYS A 93 -5.26 -46.84 -73.81
CA LYS A 93 -6.34 -46.17 -73.08
C LYS A 93 -6.34 -44.65 -73.29
N GLY A 94 -5.19 -44.07 -73.63
CA GLY A 94 -5.02 -42.63 -73.85
C GLY A 94 -5.12 -41.79 -72.57
N LYS A 95 -5.09 -42.44 -71.40
CA LYS A 95 -5.15 -41.81 -70.08
C LYS A 95 -4.36 -42.67 -69.08
N GLY A 96 -3.62 -41.99 -68.20
CA GLY A 96 -2.88 -42.62 -67.11
C GLY A 96 -1.61 -43.35 -67.54
N TYR A 97 -1.09 -44.14 -66.62
CA TYR A 97 0.16 -44.89 -66.76
C TYR A 97 -0.10 -46.37 -66.98
N VAL A 98 0.88 -47.06 -67.59
CA VAL A 98 0.86 -48.52 -67.76
C VAL A 98 1.14 -49.24 -66.43
N SER A 99 1.86 -48.59 -65.51
CA SER A 99 2.21 -49.10 -64.17
C SER A 99 1.63 -48.21 -63.08
N ASP A 100 1.44 -48.76 -61.89
CA ASP A 100 1.04 -48.04 -60.68
C ASP A 100 2.23 -47.42 -59.93
N ASP A 101 3.46 -47.58 -60.43
CA ASP A 101 4.68 -47.05 -59.79
C ASP A 101 4.64 -45.55 -59.50
N PRO A 102 4.09 -44.68 -60.39
CA PRO A 102 3.92 -43.26 -60.09
C PRO A 102 3.09 -42.99 -58.81
N GLN A 103 2.13 -43.86 -58.49
CA GLN A 103 1.30 -43.74 -57.28
C GLN A 103 2.05 -44.19 -56.02
N LYS A 104 3.11 -45.00 -56.16
CA LYS A 104 3.93 -45.47 -55.04
C LYS A 104 5.00 -44.46 -54.61
N LEU A 105 5.31 -43.47 -55.44
CA LEU A 105 6.33 -42.47 -55.13
C LEU A 105 6.01 -41.65 -53.87
N PRO A 106 4.80 -41.07 -53.69
CA PRO A 106 4.41 -40.44 -52.43
C PRO A 106 4.63 -41.35 -51.22
N GLN A 107 4.24 -42.63 -51.34
CA GLN A 107 4.36 -43.59 -50.26
C GLN A 107 5.82 -43.88 -49.88
N ARG A 108 6.73 -43.91 -50.86
CA ARG A 108 8.18 -44.06 -50.60
C ARG A 108 8.73 -42.87 -49.82
N VAL A 109 8.38 -41.64 -50.22
CA VAL A 109 8.79 -40.42 -49.51
C VAL A 109 8.23 -40.40 -48.08
N ILE A 110 6.94 -40.73 -47.93
CA ILE A 110 6.26 -40.85 -46.63
C ILE A 110 6.98 -41.86 -45.72
N ASN A 111 7.44 -43.00 -46.26
CA ASN A 111 8.15 -44.01 -45.48
C ASN A 111 9.51 -43.50 -44.96
N ILE A 112 10.26 -42.74 -45.78
CA ILE A 112 11.52 -42.11 -45.35
C ILE A 112 11.25 -41.11 -44.22
N VAL A 113 10.22 -40.27 -44.39
CA VAL A 113 9.77 -39.34 -43.34
C VAL A 113 9.42 -40.12 -42.07
N ARG A 114 8.65 -41.21 -42.16
CA ARG A 114 8.27 -42.04 -41.00
C ARG A 114 9.49 -42.55 -40.22
N VAL A 115 10.49 -43.09 -40.90
CA VAL A 115 11.70 -43.60 -40.26
C VAL A 115 12.45 -42.49 -39.52
N LEU A 116 12.54 -41.29 -40.12
CA LEU A 116 13.16 -40.13 -39.49
C LEU A 116 12.34 -39.63 -38.29
N THR A 117 11.02 -39.53 -38.43
CA THR A 117 10.09 -39.17 -37.34
C THR A 117 10.24 -40.12 -36.16
N LYS A 118 10.22 -41.43 -36.41
CA LYS A 118 10.39 -42.45 -35.39
C LYS A 118 11.69 -42.28 -34.62
N LYS A 119 12.82 -42.13 -35.34
CA LYS A 119 14.14 -41.93 -34.75
C LYS A 119 14.18 -40.70 -33.82
N THR A 120 13.49 -39.62 -34.18
CA THR A 120 13.43 -38.41 -33.34
C THR A 120 12.51 -38.59 -32.13
N ILE A 121 11.34 -39.21 -32.30
CA ILE A 121 10.33 -39.34 -31.24
C ILE A 121 10.72 -40.36 -30.17
N GLU A 122 11.38 -41.45 -30.54
CA GLU A 122 11.85 -42.47 -29.59
C GLU A 122 12.77 -41.91 -28.50
N ASN A 123 13.39 -40.75 -28.74
CA ASN A 123 14.29 -40.08 -27.80
C ASN A 123 13.62 -38.98 -26.96
N LEU A 124 12.34 -38.65 -27.22
CA LEU A 124 11.62 -37.56 -26.54
C LEU A 124 10.58 -38.11 -25.57
N GLU A 125 10.45 -37.47 -24.41
CA GLU A 125 9.31 -37.70 -23.51
C GLU A 125 8.01 -37.12 -24.09
N LEU A 126 6.86 -37.65 -23.69
CA LEU A 126 5.56 -37.21 -24.21
C LEU A 126 5.34 -35.68 -24.18
N LYS A 127 5.67 -35.02 -23.07
CA LYS A 127 5.45 -33.57 -22.91
C LYS A 127 6.34 -32.74 -23.83
N GLU A 128 7.54 -33.23 -24.13
CA GLU A 128 8.48 -32.59 -25.05
C GLU A 128 8.09 -32.86 -26.50
N ALA A 129 7.67 -34.09 -26.81
CA ALA A 129 7.15 -34.47 -28.12
C ALA A 129 5.99 -33.58 -28.56
N ILE A 130 5.00 -33.32 -27.69
CA ILE A 130 3.85 -32.45 -28.01
C ILE A 130 4.28 -30.99 -28.30
N LYS A 131 5.37 -30.52 -27.69
CA LYS A 131 5.85 -29.12 -27.81
C LYS A 131 6.90 -28.92 -28.91
N SER A 132 7.46 -29.99 -29.45
CA SER A 132 8.62 -29.94 -30.34
C SER A 132 8.26 -29.98 -31.84
N SER A 133 7.00 -29.81 -32.22
CA SER A 133 6.54 -29.89 -33.62
C SER A 133 7.40 -29.10 -34.62
N GLU A 134 7.82 -27.89 -34.29
CA GLU A 134 8.67 -27.06 -35.17
C GLU A 134 10.11 -27.57 -35.26
N VAL A 135 10.70 -27.91 -34.10
CA VAL A 135 12.05 -28.47 -34.02
C VAL A 135 12.13 -29.78 -34.79
N LEU A 136 11.16 -30.68 -34.57
CA LEU A 136 11.04 -31.96 -35.22
C LEU A 136 10.88 -31.81 -36.74
N ALA A 137 10.04 -30.87 -37.20
CA ALA A 137 9.88 -30.59 -38.62
C ALA A 137 11.19 -30.12 -39.27
N SER A 138 11.92 -29.21 -38.61
CA SER A 138 13.19 -28.68 -39.12
C SER A 138 14.29 -29.75 -39.17
N GLU A 139 14.35 -30.61 -38.17
CA GLU A 139 15.33 -31.69 -38.08
C GLU A 139 15.09 -32.74 -39.16
N ILE A 140 13.84 -33.21 -39.31
CA ILE A 140 13.47 -34.13 -40.39
C ILE A 140 13.75 -33.51 -41.75
N LEU A 141 13.38 -32.25 -41.99
CA LEU A 141 13.62 -31.57 -43.26
C LEU A 141 15.12 -31.52 -43.60
N SER A 142 15.97 -31.27 -42.60
CA SER A 142 17.42 -31.26 -42.79
C SER A 142 17.98 -32.65 -43.12
N ASN A 143 17.43 -33.70 -42.49
CA ASN A 143 17.86 -35.08 -42.65
C ASN A 143 17.37 -35.69 -43.97
N ILE A 144 16.13 -35.42 -44.37
CA ILE A 144 15.57 -35.93 -45.63
C ILE A 144 16.27 -35.30 -46.84
N LYS A 145 16.67 -34.01 -46.76
CA LYS A 145 17.46 -33.35 -47.82
C LYS A 145 18.86 -33.94 -48.00
N LYS A 146 19.40 -34.60 -46.97
CA LYS A 146 20.70 -35.31 -47.01
C LYS A 146 20.56 -36.79 -47.35
N SER A 147 19.34 -37.30 -47.55
CA SER A 147 19.11 -38.70 -47.83
C SER A 147 19.55 -39.05 -49.25
N GLU A 148 20.49 -39.99 -49.37
CA GLU A 148 20.94 -40.53 -50.67
C GLU A 148 19.77 -41.14 -51.47
N GLU A 149 18.77 -41.71 -50.80
CA GLU A 149 17.59 -42.30 -51.45
C GLU A 149 16.78 -41.26 -52.24
N ILE A 150 16.64 -40.04 -51.70
CA ILE A 150 15.92 -38.94 -52.36
C ILE A 150 16.70 -38.43 -53.56
N GLU A 151 18.03 -38.34 -53.44
CA GLU A 151 18.92 -37.93 -54.52
C GLU A 151 18.92 -38.94 -55.68
N LEU A 152 18.93 -40.23 -55.38
CA LEU A 152 18.83 -41.32 -56.36
C LEU A 152 17.49 -41.29 -57.13
N LEU A 153 16.41 -40.89 -56.47
CA LEU A 153 15.11 -40.71 -57.12
C LEU A 153 15.02 -39.43 -57.97
N GLY A 154 15.90 -38.45 -57.77
CA GLY A 154 15.86 -37.18 -58.50
C GLY A 154 14.73 -36.24 -58.05
N ILE A 155 14.36 -36.33 -56.76
CA ILE A 155 13.29 -35.54 -56.14
C ILE A 155 13.91 -34.42 -55.29
N GLU A 156 13.24 -33.27 -55.26
CA GLU A 156 13.55 -32.18 -54.34
C GLU A 156 12.43 -32.02 -53.33
N ILE A 157 12.78 -32.03 -52.04
CA ILE A 157 11.86 -31.72 -50.95
C ILE A 157 11.75 -30.21 -50.80
N LEU A 158 10.57 -29.67 -51.08
CA LEU A 158 10.28 -28.24 -50.98
C LEU A 158 10.00 -27.84 -49.52
N GLY A 159 9.24 -28.68 -48.80
CA GLY A 159 8.83 -28.40 -47.44
C GLY A 159 8.33 -29.62 -46.70
N LEU A 160 8.37 -29.53 -45.37
CA LEU A 160 7.74 -30.49 -44.47
C LEU A 160 7.11 -29.69 -43.34
N SER A 161 5.88 -30.04 -43.00
CA SER A 161 5.13 -29.39 -41.92
C SER A 161 4.48 -30.44 -41.05
N ILE A 162 4.66 -30.30 -39.73
CA ILE A 162 3.97 -31.08 -38.73
C ILE A 162 2.80 -30.25 -38.26
N LEU A 163 1.59 -30.73 -38.52
CA LEU A 163 0.34 -30.04 -38.20
C LEU A 163 0.00 -30.23 -36.73
N ASN A 164 0.06 -31.46 -36.23
CA ASN A 164 -0.29 -31.79 -34.85
C ASN A 164 0.49 -33.02 -34.37
N ILE A 165 0.81 -33.03 -33.07
CA ILE A 165 1.30 -34.20 -32.35
C ILE A 165 0.35 -34.44 -31.19
N VAL A 166 -0.44 -35.52 -31.26
CA VAL A 166 -1.55 -35.76 -30.34
C VAL A 166 -1.33 -37.10 -29.63
N PRO A 167 -1.31 -37.15 -28.29
CA PRO A 167 -1.30 -38.43 -27.57
C PRO A 167 -2.61 -39.21 -27.75
N ASN A 168 -2.61 -40.48 -27.35
CA ASN A 168 -3.86 -41.23 -27.20
C ASN A 168 -4.87 -40.47 -26.31
N LYS A 169 -6.16 -40.61 -26.61
CA LYS A 169 -7.27 -39.90 -25.97
C LYS A 169 -7.31 -40.05 -24.44
N GLU A 170 -6.95 -41.22 -23.93
CA GLU A 170 -6.87 -41.48 -22.49
C GLU A 170 -5.71 -40.71 -21.84
N THR A 171 -4.52 -40.76 -22.44
CA THR A 171 -3.34 -40.02 -21.98
C THR A 171 -3.54 -38.52 -22.08
N ALA A 172 -4.19 -38.03 -23.15
CA ALA A 172 -4.57 -36.62 -23.30
C ALA A 172 -5.46 -36.16 -22.15
N ARG A 173 -6.51 -36.92 -21.82
CA ARG A 173 -7.41 -36.64 -20.69
C ARG A 173 -6.68 -36.67 -19.34
N ALA A 174 -5.77 -37.62 -19.15
CA ALA A 174 -4.97 -37.72 -17.94
C ALA A 174 -4.05 -36.50 -17.77
N LEU A 175 -3.40 -36.06 -18.85
CA LEU A 175 -2.53 -34.88 -18.86
C LEU A 175 -3.33 -33.59 -18.61
N GLU A 176 -4.51 -33.46 -19.19
CA GLU A 176 -5.43 -32.35 -18.93
C GLU A 176 -5.88 -32.32 -17.46
N ALA A 177 -6.27 -33.47 -16.89
CA ALA A 177 -6.68 -33.56 -15.50
C ALA A 177 -5.53 -33.20 -14.54
N GLN A 178 -4.32 -33.72 -14.78
CA GLN A 178 -3.13 -33.38 -13.99
C GLN A 178 -2.83 -31.88 -14.07
N THR A 179 -2.89 -31.30 -15.26
CA THR A 179 -2.63 -29.87 -15.46
C THR A 179 -3.69 -29.01 -14.76
N ARG A 180 -4.96 -29.42 -14.85
CA ARG A 180 -6.06 -28.75 -14.17
C ARG A 180 -5.89 -28.77 -12.65
N GLU A 181 -5.51 -29.91 -12.08
CA GLU A 181 -5.25 -30.04 -10.65
C GLU A 181 -4.06 -29.18 -10.22
N GLN A 182 -2.97 -29.14 -11.00
CA GLN A 182 -1.83 -28.27 -10.73
C GLN A 182 -2.20 -26.79 -10.77
N ILE A 183 -3.09 -26.38 -11.68
CA ILE A 183 -3.59 -25.00 -11.75
C ILE A 183 -4.43 -24.68 -10.52
N LEU A 184 -5.32 -25.60 -10.09
CA LEU A 184 -6.13 -25.42 -8.88
C LEU A 184 -5.25 -25.30 -7.63
N LYS A 185 -4.27 -26.19 -7.49
CA LYS A 185 -3.31 -26.14 -6.37
C LYS A 185 -2.55 -24.81 -6.32
N LYS A 186 -2.08 -24.31 -7.47
CA LYS A 186 -1.41 -22.99 -7.55
C LYS A 186 -2.34 -21.84 -7.18
N ALA A 187 -3.63 -21.94 -7.50
CA ALA A 187 -4.61 -20.94 -7.11
C ALA A 187 -4.83 -20.95 -5.58
N ASP A 188 -4.93 -22.14 -4.98
CA ASP A 188 -5.07 -22.30 -3.53
C ASP A 188 -3.81 -21.82 -2.78
N GLU A 189 -2.62 -22.14 -3.29
CA GLU A 189 -1.34 -21.63 -2.77
C GLU A 189 -1.33 -20.09 -2.81
N ALA A 190 -1.74 -19.48 -3.93
CA ALA A 190 -1.83 -18.02 -4.02
C ALA A 190 -2.86 -17.40 -3.06
N ILE A 191 -3.98 -18.10 -2.78
CA ILE A 191 -4.97 -17.67 -1.78
C ILE A 191 -4.37 -17.78 -0.38
N TYR A 192 -3.67 -18.88 -0.09
CA TYR A 192 -3.02 -19.10 1.20
C TYR A 192 -1.93 -18.05 1.47
N GLU A 193 -1.07 -17.76 0.49
CA GLU A 193 -0.03 -16.73 0.59
C GLU A 193 -0.64 -15.35 0.85
N ARG A 194 -1.70 -14.97 0.12
CA ARG A 194 -2.42 -13.71 0.37
C ARG A 194 -3.04 -13.66 1.76
N ARG A 195 -3.64 -14.75 2.23
CA ARG A 195 -4.23 -14.82 3.57
C ARG A 195 -3.15 -14.71 4.64
N ASN A 196 -2.03 -15.40 4.49
CA ASN A 196 -0.94 -15.33 5.45
C ASN A 196 -0.33 -13.93 5.52
N ALA A 197 -0.13 -13.27 4.37
CA ALA A 197 0.32 -11.88 4.31
C ALA A 197 -0.65 -10.92 5.03
N SER A 198 -1.97 -11.10 4.87
CA SER A 198 -2.98 -10.31 5.59
C SER A 198 -2.94 -10.56 7.10
N ILE A 199 -2.78 -11.81 7.54
CA ILE A 199 -2.69 -12.16 8.97
C ILE A 199 -1.41 -11.59 9.59
N GLU A 200 -0.27 -11.70 8.90
CA GLU A 200 0.98 -11.10 9.35
C GLU A 200 0.86 -9.59 9.46
N GLN A 201 0.21 -8.94 8.49
CA GLN A 201 -0.05 -7.51 8.57
C GLN A 201 -0.96 -7.16 9.74
N GLU A 202 -2.01 -7.95 10.00
CA GLU A 202 -2.90 -7.75 11.17
C GLU A 202 -2.14 -7.92 12.49
N ARG A 203 -1.26 -8.93 12.59
CA ARG A 203 -0.38 -9.11 13.76
C ARG A 203 0.53 -7.90 13.95
N ARG A 204 1.19 -7.42 12.89
CA ARG A 204 2.05 -6.22 12.95
C ARG A 204 1.27 -4.98 13.36
N VAL A 205 0.05 -4.81 12.87
CA VAL A 205 -0.84 -3.69 13.28
C VAL A 205 -1.16 -3.80 14.77
N LYS A 206 -1.60 -4.96 15.26
CA LYS A 206 -1.88 -5.15 16.70
C LYS A 206 -0.66 -4.94 17.58
N GLU A 207 0.51 -5.43 17.18
CA GLU A 207 1.75 -5.18 17.92
C GLU A 207 2.09 -3.68 17.98
N ASN A 208 1.90 -2.95 16.88
CA ASN A 208 2.09 -1.50 16.86
C ASN A 208 1.04 -0.77 17.71
N GLU A 209 -0.22 -1.21 17.70
CA GLU A 209 -1.28 -0.68 18.56
C GLU A 209 -0.94 -0.86 20.04
N TYR A 210 -0.54 -2.07 20.45
CA TYR A 210 -0.10 -2.34 21.83
C TYR A 210 1.12 -1.50 22.23
N ASN A 211 2.12 -1.38 21.35
CA ASN A 211 3.28 -0.53 21.62
C ASN A 211 2.89 0.95 21.77
N THR A 212 1.93 1.41 20.97
CA THR A 212 1.39 2.77 21.06
C THR A 212 0.65 2.97 22.38
N GLU A 213 -0.16 2.00 22.80
CA GLU A 213 -0.89 2.04 24.08
C GLU A 213 0.07 2.08 25.27
N ILE A 214 1.12 1.25 25.26
CA ILE A 214 2.21 1.28 26.26
C ILE A 214 2.89 2.65 26.28
N ALA A 215 3.19 3.23 25.10
CA ALA A 215 3.80 4.55 25.01
C ALA A 215 2.90 5.65 25.58
N VAL A 216 1.59 5.60 25.31
CA VAL A 216 0.59 6.53 25.85
C VAL A 216 0.50 6.42 27.37
N GLU A 217 0.41 5.21 27.92
CA GLU A 217 0.36 5.01 29.38
C GLU A 217 1.65 5.46 30.07
N ASN A 218 2.82 5.17 29.50
CA ASN A 218 4.10 5.69 29.99
C ASN A 218 4.13 7.23 29.97
N LYS A 219 3.60 7.85 28.91
CA LYS A 219 3.53 9.31 28.82
C LYS A 219 2.56 9.89 29.84
N LYS A 220 1.40 9.27 30.07
CA LYS A 220 0.46 9.68 31.14
C LYS A 220 1.11 9.58 32.52
N LYS A 221 1.85 8.51 32.80
CA LYS A 221 2.60 8.36 34.05
C LYS A 221 3.61 9.49 34.21
N GLN A 222 4.39 9.78 33.18
CA GLN A 222 5.36 10.88 33.18
C GLN A 222 4.67 12.25 33.41
N VAL A 223 3.53 12.50 32.75
CA VAL A 223 2.74 13.72 32.97
C VAL A 223 2.26 13.82 34.42
N ARG A 224 1.73 12.73 34.99
CA ARG A 224 1.26 12.70 36.38
C ARG A 224 2.40 12.94 37.37
N GLU A 225 3.59 12.37 37.13
CA GLU A 225 4.79 12.64 37.94
C GLU A 225 5.18 14.11 37.87
N THR A 226 5.24 14.71 36.67
CA THR A 226 5.53 16.15 36.53
C THR A 226 4.47 17.05 37.15
N GLN A 227 3.18 16.67 37.12
CA GLN A 227 2.11 17.42 37.79
C GLN A 227 2.27 17.37 39.32
N LEU A 228 2.59 16.21 39.89
CA LEU A 228 2.84 16.07 41.32
C LEU A 228 4.09 16.86 41.75
N GLU A 229 5.14 16.88 40.94
CA GLU A 229 6.31 17.73 41.19
C GLU A 229 5.98 19.22 41.10
N ALA A 230 5.19 19.63 40.10
CA ALA A 230 4.70 21.00 39.97
C ALA A 230 3.84 21.41 41.18
N GLU A 231 2.98 20.51 41.67
CA GLU A 231 2.16 20.77 42.85
C GLU A 231 2.98 20.84 44.13
N ARG A 232 3.98 19.94 44.30
CA ARG A 232 4.93 20.02 45.42
C ARG A 232 5.72 21.33 45.42
N THR A 233 6.24 21.74 44.26
CA THR A 233 6.99 23.00 44.14
C THR A 233 6.09 24.22 44.38
N PHE A 234 4.83 24.19 43.94
CA PHE A 234 3.85 25.22 44.25
C PHE A 234 3.56 25.31 45.76
N GLN A 235 3.37 24.17 46.43
CA GLN A 235 3.16 24.12 47.88
C GLN A 235 4.39 24.62 48.66
N GLN A 236 5.59 24.25 48.24
CA GLN A 236 6.84 24.76 48.82
C GLN A 236 6.93 26.28 48.70
N LYS A 237 6.70 26.84 47.49
CA LYS A 237 6.68 28.29 47.29
C LYS A 237 5.60 29.00 48.11
N GLN A 238 4.41 28.39 48.26
CA GLN A 238 3.39 28.96 49.14
C GLN A 238 3.83 29.02 50.60
N ASN A 239 4.49 27.96 51.09
CA ASN A 239 5.00 27.94 52.45
C ASN A 239 6.12 28.96 52.65
N GLU A 240 7.04 29.09 51.69
CA GLU A 240 8.06 30.15 51.70
C GLU A 240 7.43 31.55 51.74
N LEU A 241 6.45 31.83 50.89
CA LEU A 241 5.72 33.11 50.90
C LEU A 241 5.00 33.38 52.22
N LYS A 242 4.42 32.35 52.86
CA LYS A 242 3.80 32.49 54.19
C LYS A 242 4.86 32.79 55.26
N GLN A 243 6.02 32.14 55.18
CA GLN A 243 7.15 32.39 56.08
C GLN A 243 7.66 33.83 55.94
N GLU A 244 7.83 34.31 54.70
CA GLU A 244 8.23 35.70 54.42
C GLU A 244 7.19 36.70 54.94
N LYS A 245 5.89 36.45 54.73
CA LYS A 245 4.82 37.30 55.28
C LYS A 245 4.85 37.35 56.80
N MET A 246 4.97 36.20 57.47
CA MET A 246 5.03 36.13 58.94
C MET A 246 6.26 36.86 59.50
N ASN A 247 7.41 36.71 58.84
CA ASN A 247 8.63 37.44 59.20
C ASN A 247 8.44 38.97 59.03
N PHE A 248 7.80 39.39 57.94
CA PHE A 248 7.49 40.80 57.70
C PHE A 248 6.52 41.36 58.76
N GLU A 249 5.46 40.62 59.10
CA GLU A 249 4.51 41.00 60.15
C GLU A 249 5.19 41.11 61.52
N THR A 250 6.07 40.17 61.86
CA THR A 250 6.84 40.19 63.11
C THR A 250 7.76 41.42 63.17
N ALA A 251 8.48 41.73 62.08
CA ALA A 251 9.33 42.92 62.00
C ALA A 251 8.53 44.23 62.09
N LEU A 252 7.31 44.25 61.53
CA LEU A 252 6.38 45.38 61.65
C LEU A 252 5.93 45.56 63.11
N GLU A 253 5.62 44.47 63.80
CA GLU A 253 5.16 44.47 65.18
C GLU A 253 6.27 44.90 66.16
N GLU A 254 7.51 44.46 65.94
CA GLU A 254 8.69 44.96 66.67
C GLU A 254 8.88 46.47 66.48
N LYS A 255 8.75 46.97 65.24
CA LYS A 255 8.79 48.42 64.98
C LYS A 255 7.67 49.15 65.71
N LYS A 256 6.44 48.63 65.70
CA LYS A 256 5.32 49.22 66.45
C LYS A 256 5.62 49.27 67.95
N ARG A 257 6.17 48.20 68.54
CA ARG A 257 6.55 48.16 69.96
C ARG A 257 7.58 49.25 70.30
N SER A 258 8.60 49.42 69.45
CA SER A 258 9.61 50.47 69.63
C SER A 258 9.01 51.88 69.58
N LEU A 259 8.05 52.13 68.69
CA LEU A 259 7.35 53.41 68.59
C LEU A 259 6.46 53.68 69.81
N VAL A 260 5.81 52.64 70.34
CA VAL A 260 5.00 52.75 71.56
C VAL A 260 5.89 53.11 72.76
N ASP A 261 7.05 52.47 72.93
CA ASP A 261 7.99 52.79 74.02
C ASP A 261 8.49 54.23 73.96
N ILE A 262 8.78 54.75 72.76
CA ILE A 262 9.13 56.17 72.55
C ILE A 262 7.94 57.07 72.91
N SER A 263 6.73 56.71 72.52
CA SER A 263 5.53 57.51 72.82
C SER A 263 5.23 57.58 74.33
N VAL A 264 5.41 56.48 75.06
CA VAL A 264 5.26 56.41 76.52
C VAL A 264 6.30 57.30 77.22
N LYS A 265 7.56 57.25 76.79
CA LYS A 265 8.62 58.15 77.32
C LYS A 265 8.27 59.61 77.08
N ASN A 266 7.82 59.97 75.88
CA ASN A 266 7.42 61.34 75.55
C ASN A 266 6.21 61.80 76.37
N SER A 267 5.22 60.92 76.59
CA SER A 267 4.04 61.22 77.41
C SER A 267 4.42 61.51 78.87
N LYS A 268 5.34 60.72 79.43
CA LYS A 268 5.83 60.89 80.81
C LYS A 268 6.53 62.25 81.01
N VAL A 269 7.42 62.61 80.09
CA VAL A 269 8.10 63.92 80.11
C VAL A 269 7.11 65.09 80.00
N ARG A 270 6.07 64.97 79.15
CA ARG A 270 5.01 65.98 79.05
C ARG A 270 4.16 66.09 80.32
N ALA A 271 3.87 64.97 80.98
CA ALA A 271 3.11 64.95 82.22
C ALA A 271 3.90 65.58 83.38
N ASP A 272 5.20 65.29 83.49
CA ASP A 272 6.09 65.89 84.50
C ASP A 272 6.21 67.40 84.31
N ALA A 273 6.31 67.88 83.07
CA ALA A 273 6.31 69.32 82.75
C ALA A 273 5.00 70.02 83.19
N LYS A 274 3.85 69.38 82.93
CA LYS A 274 2.53 69.89 83.34
C LYS A 274 2.35 69.93 84.86
N ALA A 275 2.85 68.92 85.59
CA ALA A 275 2.80 68.89 87.04
C ALA A 275 3.62 70.04 87.66
N TYR A 276 4.79 70.33 87.07
CA TYR A 276 5.62 71.44 87.51
C TYR A 276 4.94 72.79 87.29
N GLU A 277 4.35 73.01 86.11
CA GLU A 277 3.60 74.21 85.76
C GLU A 277 2.41 74.45 86.70
N LEU A 278 1.61 73.40 86.97
CA LEU A 278 0.46 73.47 87.86
C LEU A 278 0.85 73.79 89.31
N SER A 279 1.97 73.23 89.78
CA SER A 279 2.48 73.47 91.14
C SER A 279 2.94 74.91 91.36
N ALA A 280 3.53 75.55 90.34
CA ALA A 280 3.96 76.95 90.40
C ALA A 280 2.75 77.92 90.45
N VAL A 281 1.68 77.60 89.71
CA VAL A 281 0.42 78.37 89.74
C VAL A 281 -0.25 78.24 91.11
N MET A 282 -0.35 77.04 91.68
CA MET A 282 -1.00 76.85 92.98
C MET A 282 -0.27 77.55 94.15
N LYS A 283 1.06 77.69 94.07
CA LYS A 283 1.87 78.41 95.08
C LYS A 283 1.62 79.93 95.10
N SER A 284 1.14 80.51 94.00
CA SER A 284 0.83 81.94 93.89
C SER A 284 -0.58 82.34 94.38
N LEU A 285 -1.40 81.35 94.74
CA LEU A 285 -2.79 81.51 95.20
C LEU A 285 -2.95 81.25 96.71
N GLU A 286 -1.85 81.02 97.43
CA GLU A 286 -1.82 80.70 98.86
C GLU A 286 -2.02 81.98 99.69
N GLY A 287 -3.21 82.15 100.30
CA GLY A 287 -3.55 83.30 101.15
C GLY A 287 -4.71 84.19 100.67
N ILE A 288 -5.39 83.82 99.57
CA ILE A 288 -6.59 84.51 99.10
C ILE A 288 -7.85 83.84 99.69
N ASP A 289 -8.74 84.65 100.27
CA ASP A 289 -10.01 84.19 100.85
C ASP A 289 -10.82 83.32 99.88
N SER A 290 -11.40 82.22 100.37
CA SER A 290 -12.14 81.22 99.58
C SER A 290 -13.27 81.85 98.73
N ASN A 291 -13.85 82.95 99.19
CA ASN A 291 -14.89 83.67 98.46
C ASN A 291 -14.33 84.48 97.27
N VAL A 292 -13.08 84.95 97.33
CA VAL A 292 -12.43 85.66 96.21
C VAL A 292 -11.92 84.66 95.16
N ILE A 293 -11.48 83.47 95.56
CA ILE A 293 -11.12 82.36 94.64
C ILE A 293 -12.35 81.86 93.87
N GLN A 294 -13.52 81.75 94.53
CA GLN A 294 -14.79 81.49 93.85
C GLN A 294 -15.20 82.62 92.92
N SER A 295 -15.01 83.89 93.33
CA SER A 295 -15.30 85.06 92.51
C SER A 295 -14.43 85.12 91.24
N LEU A 296 -13.14 84.78 91.33
CA LEU A 296 -12.22 84.72 90.18
C LEU A 296 -12.47 83.49 89.29
N ALA A 297 -12.84 82.35 89.86
CA ALA A 297 -13.29 81.19 89.08
C ALA A 297 -14.59 81.48 88.31
N SER A 298 -15.45 82.35 88.85
CA SER A 298 -16.73 82.75 88.24
C SER A 298 -16.58 83.63 87.00
N ILE A 299 -15.42 84.27 86.78
CA ILE A 299 -15.18 85.20 85.66
C ILE A 299 -14.94 84.47 84.32
N GLY A 300 -14.80 83.14 84.32
CA GLY A 300 -14.62 82.32 83.10
C GLY A 300 -15.45 81.03 83.05
N MET A 301 -16.47 80.89 83.92
CA MET A 301 -17.30 79.68 83.97
C MET A 301 -18.38 79.69 82.88
N GLN A 302 -18.56 78.53 82.24
CA GLN A 302 -19.61 78.31 81.24
C GLN A 302 -21.00 78.60 81.85
N PRO A 303 -21.94 79.22 81.11
CA PRO A 303 -23.25 79.67 81.62
C PRO A 303 -24.00 78.61 82.44
N ASN A 304 -23.91 77.34 82.03
CA ASN A 304 -24.58 76.22 82.67
C ASN A 304 -24.06 75.94 84.09
N LYS A 305 -22.78 76.23 84.37
CA LYS A 305 -22.19 76.04 85.70
C LYS A 305 -22.50 77.21 86.65
N LEU A 306 -22.68 78.43 86.12
CA LEU A 306 -23.18 79.58 86.90
C LEU A 306 -24.64 79.37 87.32
N ALA A 307 -25.48 78.84 86.42
CA ALA A 307 -26.87 78.48 86.72
C ALA A 307 -26.98 77.44 87.85
N ALA A 308 -26.10 76.44 87.85
CA ALA A 308 -26.06 75.42 88.91
C ALA A 308 -25.70 76.02 90.29
N LEU A 309 -24.80 77.00 90.34
CA LEU A 309 -24.41 77.66 91.59
C LEU A 309 -25.56 78.55 92.14
N ALA A 310 -26.24 79.30 91.26
CA ALA A 310 -27.40 80.13 91.64
C ALA A 310 -28.60 79.30 92.13
N LEU A 311 -28.80 78.10 91.57
CA LEU A 311 -29.81 77.15 92.06
C LEU A 311 -29.46 76.63 93.46
N GLN A 312 -28.18 76.45 93.77
CA GLN A 312 -27.73 76.03 95.09
C GLN A 312 -27.96 77.12 96.15
N GLU A 313 -27.65 78.39 95.86
CA GLU A 313 -27.95 79.52 96.75
C GLU A 313 -29.47 79.76 96.94
N LEU A 314 -30.27 79.56 95.88
CA LEU A 314 -31.74 79.59 95.96
C LEU A 314 -32.28 78.47 96.87
N ALA A 315 -31.68 77.28 96.82
CA ALA A 315 -32.05 76.15 97.66
C ALA A 315 -31.64 76.38 99.14
N GLU A 316 -30.48 76.99 99.40
CA GLU A 316 -30.02 77.28 100.77
C GLU A 316 -30.85 78.38 101.47
N ASN A 317 -31.45 79.31 100.73
CA ASN A 317 -32.34 80.35 101.26
C ASN A 317 -33.85 80.05 101.12
N ALA A 318 -34.22 78.85 100.69
CA ALA A 318 -35.60 78.45 100.40
C ALA A 318 -36.55 78.52 101.62
N GLY A 319 -36.02 78.53 102.85
CA GLY A 319 -36.82 78.69 104.08
C GLY A 319 -37.48 80.07 104.27
N LYS A 320 -37.10 81.09 103.49
CA LYS A 320 -37.69 82.45 103.54
C LYS A 320 -38.69 82.74 102.41
N ILE A 321 -38.90 81.79 101.48
CA ILE A 321 -39.71 81.99 100.28
C ILE A 321 -40.85 80.96 100.30
N GLY A 322 -42.08 81.39 100.58
CA GLY A 322 -43.21 80.50 100.88
C GLY A 322 -43.64 79.55 99.74
N GLN A 323 -43.55 79.98 98.47
CA GLN A 323 -43.83 79.14 97.29
C GLN A 323 -43.18 79.78 96.05
N LEU A 324 -42.25 79.06 95.41
CA LEU A 324 -41.65 79.44 94.13
C LEU A 324 -42.04 78.39 93.08
N ASN A 325 -42.93 78.75 92.15
CA ASN A 325 -43.30 77.88 91.03
C ASN A 325 -42.35 78.12 89.85
N ILE A 326 -41.48 77.16 89.59
CA ILE A 326 -40.60 77.17 88.41
C ILE A 326 -41.27 76.33 87.31
N SER A 327 -41.66 76.96 86.21
CA SER A 327 -42.23 76.27 85.05
C SER A 327 -41.14 75.56 84.23
N PRO A 328 -41.44 74.41 83.59
CA PRO A 328 -40.46 73.64 82.81
C PRO A 328 -39.80 74.44 81.67
N ASP A 329 -40.52 75.39 81.06
CA ASP A 329 -39.99 76.27 80.01
C ASP A 329 -38.93 77.24 80.55
N LEU A 330 -39.11 77.80 81.75
CA LEU A 330 -38.17 78.73 82.37
C LEU A 330 -36.86 78.03 82.77
N PHE A 331 -36.96 76.76 83.18
CA PHE A 331 -35.80 75.92 83.50
C PHE A 331 -35.00 75.54 82.24
N GLN A 332 -35.69 75.28 81.11
CA GLN A 332 -35.03 75.06 79.82
C GLN A 332 -34.35 76.32 79.28
N GLU A 333 -34.92 77.51 79.49
CA GLU A 333 -34.29 78.78 79.07
C GLU A 333 -33.00 79.08 79.84
N ILE A 334 -32.96 78.81 81.15
CA ILE A 334 -31.78 79.03 82.00
C ILE A 334 -30.63 78.06 81.63
N LEU A 335 -30.93 76.79 81.37
CA LEU A 335 -29.95 75.79 80.93
C LEU A 335 -29.46 76.01 79.49
N LYS A 336 -30.22 76.73 78.67
CA LYS A 336 -29.82 77.11 77.32
C LYS A 336 -28.90 78.33 77.27
N GLY A 337 -28.58 78.95 78.41
CA GLY A 337 -27.54 79.96 78.60
C GLY A 337 -27.30 80.83 77.38
N ARG A 338 -27.99 81.97 77.28
CA ARG A 338 -27.92 82.87 76.11
C ARG A 338 -26.50 83.41 75.91
N ASN A 339 -25.74 82.69 75.08
CA ASN A 339 -24.72 83.15 74.13
C ASN A 339 -24.48 82.04 73.09
#